data_AF-A0A2A2JG40-F1
#
_entry.id   AF-A0A2A2JG40-F1
#
_cell.length_a   1.000
_cell.length_b   1.000
_cell.length_c   1.000
_cell.angle_alpha   90.00
_cell.angle_beta   90.00
_cell.angle_gamma   90.00
#
_symmetry.space_group_name_H-M   'P 1'
#
loop_
_entity.id
_entity.type
_entity.pdbx_description
1 polymer ?
#
loop_
_entity_poly.entity_id
_entity_poly.type
_entity_poly.pdbx_seq_one_letter_code
_entity_poly.pdbx_strand_id
1 'polypeptide(L)'
;MAQNEDLEQLAFTNRKFWHLIKLTHSSAVVPKQLAINKMSIQPSRYNKKEYDLTIVCTGQSSHEFKVRGCFRHSIYSRQHDVTDIRVFNIFRNYIRYCKNAANENVDEVLSWDVYCFTESRKIPNMPVKGTPSIRLRWLFSKTIVENLCINNCNRAQFWQILMCLDNPGLIAYRKRIACKDLLLPPEDKEFFMRMLFLRQGVEFIEMRTPAFFEEMMVMPQFFDTVIFYGFFFSNQQISRRCSNCTT
;
A
#
# COMPACT_ATOMS: atom_id res chain seq x y z
N MET A 1 -11.78 4.84 -17.02
CA MET A 1 -11.27 6.04 -16.31
C MET A 1 -12.32 7.15 -16.24
N ALA A 2 -13.26 7.28 -17.18
CA ALA A 2 -14.33 8.29 -17.17
C ALA A 2 -15.28 8.30 -15.95
N GLN A 3 -15.62 7.13 -15.39
CA GLN A 3 -16.65 7.05 -14.33
C GLN A 3 -16.30 7.78 -13.02
N ASN A 4 -15.02 7.92 -12.66
CA ASN A 4 -14.63 8.61 -11.42
C ASN A 4 -14.63 10.13 -11.57
N GLU A 5 -14.24 10.65 -12.74
CA GLU A 5 -14.24 12.09 -13.01
C GLU A 5 -15.69 12.62 -13.06
N ASP A 6 -16.60 11.86 -13.66
CA ASP A 6 -18.04 12.19 -13.69
C ASP A 6 -18.64 12.21 -12.28
N LEU A 7 -18.26 11.26 -11.42
CA LEU A 7 -18.70 11.22 -10.02
C LEU A 7 -18.13 12.36 -9.17
N GLU A 8 -16.88 12.77 -9.40
CA GLU A 8 -16.28 13.93 -8.75
C GLU A 8 -16.97 15.22 -9.18
N GLN A 9 -17.22 15.42 -10.47
CA GLN A 9 -17.95 16.59 -10.99
C GLN A 9 -19.42 16.64 -10.50
N LEU A 10 -20.10 15.48 -10.41
CA LEU A 10 -21.45 15.36 -9.84
C LEU A 10 -21.49 15.65 -8.33
N ALA A 11 -20.42 15.31 -7.60
CA ALA A 11 -20.32 15.60 -6.18
C ALA A 11 -20.22 17.10 -5.91
N PHE A 12 -19.46 17.83 -6.73
CA PHE A 12 -19.26 19.29 -6.58
C PHE A 12 -20.46 20.15 -7.00
N THR A 13 -21.38 19.60 -7.80
CA THR A 13 -22.55 20.33 -8.32
C THR A 13 -23.80 20.23 -7.45
N ASN A 14 -23.90 19.26 -6.52
CA ASN A 14 -25.10 19.10 -5.69
C ASN A 14 -24.81 18.61 -4.26
N ARG A 15 -25.18 19.43 -3.26
CA ARG A 15 -24.93 19.20 -1.82
C ARG A 15 -25.58 17.92 -1.27
N LYS A 16 -26.71 17.46 -1.85
CA LYS A 16 -27.37 16.19 -1.46
C LYS A 16 -26.65 14.98 -2.06
N PHE A 17 -26.18 15.07 -3.30
CA PHE A 17 -25.36 14.03 -3.92
C PHE A 17 -23.99 13.92 -3.25
N TRP A 18 -23.36 15.03 -2.88
CA TRP A 18 -22.16 15.03 -2.05
C TRP A 18 -22.32 14.20 -0.78
N HIS A 19 -23.46 14.34 -0.09
CA HIS A 19 -23.73 13.58 1.13
C HIS A 19 -23.90 12.08 0.85
N LEU A 20 -24.61 11.72 -0.22
CA LEU A 20 -24.78 10.34 -0.68
C LEU A 20 -23.47 9.68 -1.12
N ILE A 21 -22.63 10.38 -1.88
CA ILE A 21 -21.31 9.89 -2.31
C ILE A 21 -20.36 9.81 -1.11
N LYS A 22 -20.44 10.74 -0.14
CA LYS A 22 -19.68 10.64 1.12
C LYS A 22 -20.09 9.42 1.96
N LEU A 23 -21.37 9.02 1.91
CA LEU A 23 -21.91 7.85 2.63
C LEU A 23 -21.63 6.51 1.91
N THR A 24 -21.59 6.50 0.58
CA THR A 24 -21.45 5.27 -0.23
C THR A 24 -20.05 5.06 -0.81
N HIS A 25 -19.30 6.14 -1.05
CA HIS A 25 -18.00 6.19 -1.71
C HIS A 25 -17.09 7.22 -1.02
N SER A 26 -16.94 7.13 0.31
CA SER A 26 -16.07 8.01 1.10
C SER A 26 -14.61 8.07 0.59
N SER A 27 -14.17 7.03 -0.13
CA SER A 27 -12.90 6.97 -0.84
C SER A 27 -12.83 7.88 -2.08
N ALA A 28 -13.93 8.13 -2.79
CA ALA A 28 -13.96 8.92 -4.04
C ALA A 28 -13.95 10.44 -3.82
N VAL A 29 -14.37 10.92 -2.65
CA VAL A 29 -14.66 12.35 -2.42
C VAL A 29 -13.54 13.09 -1.69
N VAL A 30 -12.57 12.38 -1.11
CA VAL A 30 -11.42 13.05 -0.49
C VAL A 30 -10.28 12.99 -1.50
N PRO A 31 -9.77 14.14 -1.98
CA PRO A 31 -8.62 14.16 -2.88
C PRO A 31 -7.50 13.31 -2.30
N LYS A 32 -6.71 12.65 -3.16
CA LYS A 32 -5.55 11.89 -2.71
C LYS A 32 -4.60 12.87 -2.05
N GLN A 33 -4.48 12.76 -0.72
CA GLN A 33 -4.03 13.86 0.14
C GLN A 33 -2.65 13.61 0.74
N LEU A 34 -2.05 12.44 0.47
CA LEU A 34 -0.84 12.00 1.12
C LEU A 34 0.11 11.33 0.13
N ALA A 35 1.12 12.08 -0.31
CA ALA A 35 2.23 11.55 -1.09
C ALA A 35 3.28 10.94 -0.17
N ILE A 36 3.70 9.70 -0.46
CA ILE A 36 4.72 8.96 0.28
C ILE A 36 5.80 8.51 -0.71
N ASN A 37 7.07 8.76 -0.41
CA ASN A 37 8.15 8.38 -1.33
C ASN A 37 8.35 6.85 -1.36
N LYS A 38 8.37 6.19 -0.20
CA LYS A 38 8.47 4.72 -0.16
C LYS A 38 7.57 4.16 0.92
N MET A 39 6.84 3.10 0.57
CA MET A 39 6.08 2.29 1.51
C MET A 39 6.43 0.82 1.30
N SER A 40 6.96 0.19 2.34
CA SER A 40 7.21 -1.25 2.37
C SER A 40 6.26 -1.91 3.34
N ILE A 41 5.56 -2.95 2.89
CA ILE A 41 4.54 -3.67 3.64
C ILE A 41 5.06 -5.08 3.87
N GLN A 42 5.01 -5.56 5.11
CA GLN A 42 5.29 -6.96 5.42
C GLN A 42 4.38 -7.43 6.56
N PRO A 43 4.10 -8.74 6.67
CA PRO A 43 3.37 -9.27 7.81
C PRO A 43 4.12 -9.01 9.12
N SER A 44 3.40 -8.68 10.19
CA SER A 44 4.03 -8.50 11.50
C SER A 44 4.46 -9.85 12.07
N ARG A 45 5.68 -9.90 12.63
CA ARG A 45 6.21 -11.10 13.29
C ARG A 45 5.51 -11.39 14.62
N TYR A 46 4.93 -10.37 15.24
CA TYR A 46 4.34 -10.45 16.57
C TYR A 46 2.82 -10.71 16.55
N ASN A 47 2.14 -10.25 15.50
CA ASN A 47 0.70 -10.36 15.38
C ASN A 47 0.29 -10.71 13.95
N LYS A 48 -0.25 -11.93 13.78
CA LYS A 48 -0.66 -12.47 12.46
C LYS A 48 -1.78 -11.66 11.78
N LYS A 49 -2.47 -10.78 12.50
CA LYS A 49 -3.54 -9.91 11.97
C LYS A 49 -3.05 -8.50 11.62
N GLU A 50 -1.77 -8.20 11.88
CA GLU A 50 -1.15 -6.90 11.64
C GLU A 50 -0.02 -7.01 10.62
N TYR A 51 0.30 -5.87 10.03
CA TYR A 51 1.34 -5.70 9.03
C TYR A 51 2.25 -4.58 9.50
N ASP A 52 3.56 -4.77 9.38
CA ASP A 52 4.52 -3.72 9.63
C ASP A 52 4.68 -2.91 8.33
N LEU A 53 4.45 -1.60 8.42
CA LEU A 53 4.67 -0.67 7.32
C LEU A 53 5.92 0.14 7.63
N THR A 54 6.88 0.10 6.72
CA THR A 54 8.05 0.97 6.76
C THR A 54 7.84 2.08 5.75
N ILE A 55 7.86 3.33 6.24
CA ILE A 55 7.53 4.52 5.46
C ILE A 55 8.76 5.41 5.37
N VAL A 56 9.07 5.87 4.16
CA VAL A 56 10.05 6.93 3.92
C VAL A 56 9.32 8.11 3.30
N CYS A 57 9.38 9.26 3.98
CA CYS A 57 8.64 10.46 3.59
C CYS A 57 9.24 11.17 2.38
N THR A 58 10.57 11.16 2.25
CA THR A 58 11.35 11.87 1.23
C THR A 58 12.29 10.90 0.52
N GLY A 59 13.04 11.39 -0.48
CA GLY A 59 14.08 10.61 -1.16
C GLY A 59 15.25 10.20 -0.27
N GLN A 60 15.38 10.83 0.91
CA GLN A 60 16.44 10.56 1.87
C GLN A 60 15.95 9.58 2.95
N SER A 61 16.81 8.63 3.34
CA SER A 61 16.50 7.60 4.33
C SER A 61 16.49 8.09 5.78
N SER A 62 16.93 9.32 6.03
CA SER A 62 17.01 9.94 7.37
C SER A 62 15.65 10.02 8.09
N HIS A 63 14.54 9.96 7.34
CA HIS A 63 13.18 10.01 7.91
C HIS A 63 12.38 8.74 7.58
N GLU A 64 13.03 7.58 7.71
CA GLU A 64 12.37 6.28 7.73
C GLU A 64 11.74 6.02 9.10
N PHE A 65 10.48 5.57 9.12
CA PHE A 65 9.83 5.13 10.35
C PHE A 65 8.88 3.96 10.11
N LYS A 66 8.50 3.29 11.20
CA LYS A 66 7.63 2.12 11.18
C LYS A 66 6.28 2.44 11.80
N VAL A 67 5.21 1.96 11.16
CA VAL A 67 3.85 2.00 11.69
C VAL A 67 3.19 0.65 11.49
N ARG A 68 2.21 0.34 12.32
CA ARG A 68 1.43 -0.90 12.18
C ARG A 68 0.21 -0.66 11.31
N GLY A 69 -0.04 -1.57 10.39
CA GLY A 69 -1.24 -1.65 9.56
C GLY A 69 -2.11 -2.83 9.97
N CYS A 70 -3.42 -2.74 9.76
CA CYS A 70 -4.33 -3.88 9.93
C CYS A 70 -5.40 -3.95 8.84
N PHE A 71 -5.88 -5.17 8.60
CA PHE A 71 -7.12 -5.40 7.86
C PHE A 71 -8.26 -5.60 8.87
N ARG A 72 -9.27 -4.74 8.83
CA ARG A 72 -10.50 -4.90 9.62
C ARG A 72 -11.61 -5.44 8.74
N HIS A 73 -12.33 -6.46 9.23
CA HIS A 73 -13.49 -7.02 8.54
C HIS A 73 -14.63 -6.00 8.46
N SER A 74 -15.36 -5.99 7.34
CA SER A 74 -16.42 -5.02 7.04
C SER A 74 -17.52 -4.93 8.09
N ILE A 75 -17.81 -6.04 8.78
CA ILE A 75 -18.85 -6.18 9.80
C ILE A 75 -18.59 -5.25 11.01
N TYR A 76 -17.33 -4.92 11.30
CA TYR A 76 -16.96 -4.02 12.39
C TYR A 76 -16.62 -2.59 11.94
N SER A 77 -16.83 -2.25 10.65
CA SER A 77 -16.39 -0.97 10.08
C SER A 77 -17.03 0.24 10.78
N ARG A 78 -18.36 0.28 10.89
CA ARG A 78 -19.09 1.43 11.45
C ARG A 78 -18.73 1.75 12.90
N GLN A 79 -18.35 0.75 13.71
CA GLN A 79 -18.00 0.95 15.12
C GLN A 79 -16.59 1.54 15.31
N HIS A 80 -15.72 1.42 14.30
CA HIS A 80 -14.32 1.87 14.39
C HIS A 80 -13.96 3.00 13.43
N ASP A 81 -14.85 3.37 12.51
CA ASP A 81 -14.57 4.39 11.49
C ASP A 81 -14.13 5.74 12.10
N VAL A 82 -14.72 6.18 13.22
CA VAL A 82 -14.32 7.44 13.89
C VAL A 82 -12.89 7.37 14.42
N THR A 83 -12.51 6.25 15.04
CA THR A 83 -11.15 6.04 15.56
C THR A 83 -10.16 5.90 14.41
N ASP A 84 -10.50 5.14 13.36
CA ASP A 84 -9.65 4.96 12.18
C ASP A 84 -9.38 6.31 11.48
N ILE A 85 -10.41 7.16 11.34
CA ILE A 85 -10.27 8.52 10.78
C ILE A 85 -9.33 9.37 11.64
N ARG A 86 -9.47 9.32 12.98
CA ARG A 86 -8.60 10.07 13.89
C ARG A 86 -7.15 9.62 13.79
N VAL A 87 -6.90 8.31 13.83
CA VAL A 87 -5.56 7.71 13.69
C VAL A 87 -4.96 8.09 12.33
N PHE A 88 -5.74 8.02 11.26
CA PHE A 88 -5.29 8.43 9.93
C PHE A 88 -4.93 9.92 9.86
N ASN A 89 -5.68 10.80 10.52
CA ASN A 89 -5.37 12.23 10.57
C ASN A 89 -4.07 12.51 11.35
N ILE A 90 -3.83 11.81 12.47
CA ILE A 90 -2.55 11.90 13.20
C ILE A 90 -1.41 11.42 12.29
N PHE A 91 -1.59 10.30 11.60
CA PHE A 91 -0.61 9.78 10.65
C PHE A 91 -0.30 10.78 9.53
N ARG A 92 -1.32 11.39 8.94
CA ARG A 92 -1.15 12.44 7.92
C ARG A 92 -0.35 13.63 8.44
N ASN A 93 -0.64 14.09 9.66
CA ASN A 93 0.08 15.20 10.28
C ASN A 93 1.53 14.84 10.57
N TYR A 94 1.77 13.61 11.02
CA TYR A 94 3.12 13.12 11.25
C TYR A 94 3.95 13.04 9.97
N ILE A 95 3.39 12.56 8.86
CA ILE A 95 4.07 12.58 7.55
C ILE A 95 4.47 14.01 7.17
N ARG A 96 3.60 15.00 7.38
CA ARG A 96 3.92 16.41 7.11
C ARG A 96 5.03 16.92 8.02
N TYR A 97 4.96 16.61 9.30
CA TYR A 97 6.00 16.93 10.27
C TYR A 97 7.37 16.38 9.82
N CYS A 98 7.43 15.09 9.45
CA CYS A 98 8.66 14.48 8.94
C CYS A 98 9.15 15.12 7.64
N LYS A 99 8.25 15.51 6.72
CA LYS A 99 8.63 16.19 5.48
C LYS A 99 9.18 17.59 5.72
N ASN A 100 8.58 18.34 6.64
CA ASN A 100 9.04 19.68 6.99
C ASN A 100 10.41 19.61 7.65
N ALA A 101 10.58 18.69 8.62
CA ALA A 101 11.89 18.43 9.23
C ALA A 101 12.96 18.06 8.20
N ALA A 102 12.64 17.21 7.22
CA ALA A 102 13.54 16.88 6.13
C ALA A 102 13.93 18.10 5.28
N ASN A 103 12.98 18.97 4.95
CA ASN A 103 13.23 20.19 4.18
C ASN A 103 14.07 21.21 4.97
N GLU A 104 13.96 21.21 6.29
CA GLU A 104 14.71 22.07 7.21
C GLU A 104 16.05 21.47 7.65
N ASN A 105 16.41 20.27 7.14
CA ASN A 105 17.61 19.51 7.53
C ASN A 105 17.69 19.25 9.05
N VAL A 106 16.55 18.95 9.67
CA VAL A 106 16.48 18.56 11.09
C VAL A 106 16.64 17.05 11.19
N ASP A 107 17.77 16.59 11.76
CA ASP A 107 18.08 15.17 11.87
C ASP A 107 17.21 14.43 12.90
N GLU A 108 16.80 15.11 13.96
CA GLU A 108 16.02 14.51 15.04
C GLU A 108 14.52 14.79 14.89
N VAL A 109 13.78 13.77 14.46
CA VAL A 109 12.31 13.77 14.48
C VAL A 109 11.81 12.87 15.59
N LEU A 110 10.74 13.29 16.28
CA LEU A 110 10.04 12.42 17.22
C LEU A 110 9.63 11.12 16.53
N SER A 111 9.80 9.98 17.18
CA SER A 111 9.31 8.71 16.65
C SER A 111 7.78 8.71 16.54
N TRP A 112 7.25 7.88 15.64
CA TRP A 112 5.81 7.76 15.42
C TRP A 112 5.04 7.47 16.72
N ASP A 113 5.57 6.58 17.56
CA ASP A 113 4.93 6.20 18.82
C ASP A 113 4.85 7.39 19.79
N VAL A 114 5.93 8.15 19.91
CA VAL A 114 6.01 9.34 20.76
C VAL A 114 5.09 10.43 20.23
N TYR A 115 5.13 10.71 18.92
CA TYR A 115 4.28 11.71 18.28
C TYR A 115 2.79 11.37 18.43
N CYS A 116 2.43 10.11 18.17
CA CYS A 116 1.05 9.65 18.33
C CYS A 116 0.59 9.74 19.78
N PHE A 117 1.47 9.45 20.75
CA PHE A 117 1.18 9.61 22.17
C PHE A 117 0.96 11.08 22.55
N THR A 118 1.79 12.00 22.08
CA THR A 118 1.62 13.44 22.34
C THR A 118 0.34 13.99 21.72
N GLU A 119 0.00 13.58 20.49
CA GLU A 119 -1.20 14.06 19.80
C GLU A 119 -2.48 13.43 20.36
N SER A 120 -2.45 12.15 20.75
CA SER A 120 -3.60 11.48 21.35
C SER A 120 -4.04 12.09 22.68
N ARG A 121 -3.09 12.61 23.48
CA ARG A 121 -3.40 13.36 24.72
C ARG A 121 -4.17 14.65 24.50
N LYS A 122 -4.04 15.27 23.31
CA LYS A 122 -4.78 16.49 22.95
C LYS A 122 -6.22 16.19 22.52
N ILE A 123 -6.57 14.92 22.31
CA ILE A 123 -7.87 14.50 21.78
C ILE A 123 -8.72 13.88 22.90
N PRO A 124 -9.88 14.48 23.24
CA PRO A 124 -10.78 13.92 24.23
C PRO A 124 -11.23 12.49 23.88
N ASN A 125 -11.25 11.62 24.88
CA ASN A 125 -11.71 10.22 24.79
C ASN A 125 -10.93 9.32 23.81
N MET A 126 -9.68 9.65 23.48
CA MET A 126 -8.81 8.72 22.76
C MET A 126 -8.17 7.73 23.75
N PRO A 127 -8.40 6.41 23.62
CA PRO A 127 -7.76 5.43 24.50
C PRO A 127 -6.24 5.43 24.25
N VAL A 128 -5.47 5.79 25.29
CA VAL A 128 -4.00 5.93 25.24
C VAL A 128 -3.29 4.57 25.45
N LYS A 129 -3.81 3.48 24.88
CA LYS A 129 -3.21 2.14 25.03
C LYS A 129 -2.50 1.71 23.76
N GLY A 130 -1.17 1.92 23.76
CA GLY A 130 -0.25 1.48 22.72
C GLY A 130 -0.36 2.28 21.43
N THR A 131 0.55 2.01 20.49
CA THR A 131 0.55 2.63 19.17
C THR A 131 -0.63 2.12 18.34
N PRO A 132 -1.56 2.97 17.88
CA PRO A 132 -2.69 2.52 17.09
C PRO A 132 -2.23 1.97 15.73
N SER A 133 -2.88 0.92 15.26
CA SER A 133 -2.70 0.42 13.89
C SER A 133 -3.56 1.20 12.90
N ILE A 134 -3.03 1.44 11.71
CA ILE A 134 -3.69 2.14 10.62
C ILE A 134 -4.46 1.12 9.78
N ARG A 135 -5.73 1.40 9.48
CA ARG A 135 -6.51 0.56 8.57
C ARG A 135 -5.98 0.68 7.15
N LEU A 136 -5.41 -0.41 6.63
CA LEU A 136 -4.70 -0.41 5.33
C LEU A 136 -5.58 -0.03 4.15
N ARG A 137 -6.82 -0.54 4.11
CA ARG A 137 -7.78 -0.16 3.05
C ARG A 137 -8.03 1.34 3.00
N TRP A 138 -8.08 1.99 4.17
CA TRP A 138 -8.26 3.44 4.25
C TRP A 138 -7.00 4.18 3.78
N LEU A 139 -5.84 3.76 4.30
CA LEU A 139 -4.53 4.29 3.90
C LEU A 139 -4.34 4.26 2.39
N PHE A 140 -4.53 3.09 1.76
CA PHE A 140 -4.37 2.91 0.32
C PHE A 140 -5.33 3.77 -0.48
N SER A 141 -6.57 3.95 -0.02
CA SER A 141 -7.55 4.77 -0.73
C SER A 141 -7.23 6.27 -0.76
N LYS A 142 -6.29 6.75 0.06
CA LYS A 142 -5.98 8.17 0.25
C LYS A 142 -4.52 8.53 -0.02
N THR A 143 -3.72 7.57 -0.47
CA THR A 143 -2.27 7.74 -0.65
C THR A 143 -1.85 7.63 -2.11
N ILE A 144 -0.81 8.39 -2.43
CA ILE A 144 0.00 8.22 -3.63
C ILE A 144 1.38 7.77 -3.14
N VAL A 145 1.89 6.68 -3.68
CA VAL A 145 3.16 6.08 -3.27
C VAL A 145 4.09 6.03 -4.48
N GLU A 146 5.26 6.65 -4.38
CA GLU A 146 6.26 6.58 -5.46
C GLU A 146 6.81 5.15 -5.57
N ASN A 147 7.22 4.56 -4.45
CA ASN A 147 7.79 3.22 -4.40
C ASN A 147 7.03 2.33 -3.42
N LEU A 148 6.20 1.42 -3.91
CA LEU A 148 5.50 0.42 -3.11
C LEU A 148 6.20 -0.93 -3.17
N CYS A 149 6.47 -1.52 -2.01
CA CYS A 149 7.10 -2.82 -1.88
C CYS A 149 6.29 -3.76 -0.97
N ILE A 150 5.98 -4.96 -1.44
CA ILE A 150 5.35 -6.03 -0.65
C ILE A 150 6.45 -7.06 -0.34
N ASN A 151 6.69 -7.35 0.94
CA ASN A 151 7.81 -8.20 1.37
C ASN A 151 7.35 -9.34 2.26
N ASN A 152 8.09 -10.46 2.19
CA ASN A 152 8.06 -11.55 3.19
C ASN A 152 6.65 -12.12 3.48
N CYS A 153 5.78 -12.19 2.46
CA CYS A 153 4.43 -12.72 2.60
C CYS A 153 4.38 -14.22 2.28
N ASN A 154 3.60 -14.98 3.05
CA ASN A 154 3.08 -16.26 2.59
C ASN A 154 1.89 -16.05 1.62
N ARG A 155 1.40 -17.14 1.00
CA ARG A 155 0.27 -17.10 0.05
C ARG A 155 -0.96 -16.37 0.60
N ALA A 156 -1.42 -16.71 1.81
CA ALA A 156 -2.62 -16.12 2.39
C ALA A 156 -2.47 -14.60 2.66
N GLN A 157 -1.33 -14.18 3.21
CA GLN A 157 -1.02 -12.78 3.50
C GLN A 157 -0.86 -11.96 2.20
N PHE A 158 -0.19 -12.54 1.21
CA PHE A 158 -0.03 -11.94 -0.11
C PHE A 158 -1.39 -11.62 -0.74
N TRP A 159 -2.31 -12.58 -0.72
CA TRP A 159 -3.66 -12.38 -1.24
C TRP A 159 -4.45 -11.33 -0.45
N GLN A 160 -4.34 -11.31 0.88
CA GLN A 160 -4.99 -10.27 1.69
C GLN A 160 -4.51 -8.87 1.32
N ILE A 161 -3.21 -8.69 1.11
CA ILE A 161 -2.63 -7.41 0.68
C ILE A 161 -3.11 -7.06 -0.73
N LEU A 162 -2.96 -7.97 -1.70
CA LEU A 162 -3.37 -7.71 -3.09
C LEU A 162 -4.84 -7.34 -3.21
N MET A 163 -5.75 -8.08 -2.56
CA MET A 163 -7.18 -7.76 -2.58
C MET A 163 -7.49 -6.36 -2.03
N CYS A 164 -6.67 -5.85 -1.11
CA CYS A 164 -6.83 -4.49 -0.60
C CYS A 164 -6.24 -3.44 -1.54
N LEU A 165 -5.14 -3.76 -2.25
CA LEU A 165 -4.51 -2.90 -3.25
C LEU A 165 -5.31 -2.83 -4.55
N ASP A 166 -6.09 -3.88 -4.87
CA ASP A 166 -6.97 -3.92 -6.04
C ASP A 166 -8.15 -2.96 -5.97
N ASN A 167 -8.29 -2.23 -4.84
CA ASN A 167 -9.25 -1.16 -4.72
C ASN A 167 -8.75 0.09 -5.49
N PRO A 168 -9.59 0.75 -6.32
CA PRO A 168 -9.18 1.82 -7.25
C PRO A 168 -8.61 3.10 -6.61
N GLY A 169 -8.48 3.17 -5.29
CA GLY A 169 -8.03 4.36 -4.57
C GLY A 169 -6.51 4.56 -4.56
N LEU A 170 -5.70 3.50 -4.57
CA LEU A 170 -4.24 3.64 -4.49
C LEU A 170 -3.63 4.04 -5.83
N ILE A 171 -2.68 4.98 -5.80
CA ILE A 171 -1.74 5.20 -6.91
C ILE A 171 -0.36 4.77 -6.43
N ALA A 172 0.23 3.80 -7.11
CA ALA A 172 1.61 3.41 -6.90
C ALA A 172 2.35 3.46 -8.23
N TYR A 173 3.40 4.28 -8.34
CA TYR A 173 4.15 4.45 -9.58
C TYR A 173 5.11 3.28 -9.82
N ARG A 174 5.92 2.96 -8.82
CA ARG A 174 6.87 1.85 -8.85
C ARG A 174 6.44 0.77 -7.89
N LYS A 175 6.30 -0.46 -8.37
CA LYS A 175 5.75 -1.59 -7.62
C LYS A 175 6.76 -2.73 -7.59
N ARG A 176 6.98 -3.29 -6.40
CA ARG A 176 7.91 -4.39 -6.17
C ARG A 176 7.30 -5.44 -5.27
N ILE A 177 7.48 -6.71 -5.61
CA ILE A 177 7.10 -7.86 -4.80
C ILE A 177 8.38 -8.61 -4.46
N ALA A 178 8.73 -8.71 -3.18
CA ALA A 178 9.93 -9.42 -2.70
C ALA A 178 9.54 -10.41 -1.60
N CYS A 179 8.89 -11.49 -2.01
CA CYS A 179 8.37 -12.54 -1.16
C CYS A 179 9.02 -13.87 -1.53
N LYS A 180 10.30 -14.06 -1.16
CA LYS A 180 11.13 -15.22 -1.56
C LYS A 180 10.45 -16.58 -1.36
N ASP A 181 9.64 -16.73 -0.31
CA ASP A 181 8.96 -17.97 0.04
C ASP A 181 7.53 -18.09 -0.51
N LEU A 182 7.04 -17.09 -1.26
CA LEU A 182 5.72 -17.14 -1.87
C LEU A 182 5.70 -18.20 -2.97
N LEU A 183 4.79 -19.16 -2.85
CA LEU A 183 4.49 -20.16 -3.86
C LEU A 183 3.03 -19.99 -4.30
N LEU A 184 2.83 -19.82 -5.61
CA LEU A 184 1.51 -19.73 -6.23
C LEU A 184 1.21 -21.05 -6.97
N PRO A 185 0.31 -21.89 -6.44
CA PRO A 185 -0.08 -23.13 -7.08
C PRO A 185 -0.99 -22.88 -8.30
N PRO A 186 -1.29 -23.91 -9.14
CA PRO A 186 -2.03 -23.75 -10.37
C PRO A 186 -3.39 -23.04 -10.23
N GLU A 187 -4.11 -23.26 -9.12
CA GLU A 187 -5.41 -22.64 -8.88
C GLU A 187 -5.36 -21.11 -8.69
N ASP A 188 -4.19 -20.57 -8.37
CA ASP A 188 -3.99 -19.13 -8.20
C ASP A 188 -3.84 -18.38 -9.53
N LYS A 189 -3.65 -19.09 -10.66
CA LYS A 189 -3.36 -18.53 -11.99
C LYS A 189 -4.38 -17.47 -12.41
N GLU A 190 -5.65 -17.86 -12.49
CA GLU A 190 -6.74 -16.99 -12.93
C GLU A 190 -6.87 -15.75 -12.04
N PHE A 191 -6.73 -15.95 -10.72
CA PHE A 191 -6.86 -14.86 -9.77
C PHE A 191 -5.70 -13.87 -9.88
N PHE A 192 -4.47 -14.39 -9.97
CA PHE A 192 -3.25 -13.59 -10.18
C PHE A 192 -3.33 -12.72 -11.44
N MET A 193 -3.77 -13.31 -12.55
CA MET A 193 -3.84 -12.63 -13.84
C MET A 193 -4.92 -11.53 -13.89
N ARG A 194 -5.97 -11.64 -13.06
CA ARG A 194 -7.09 -10.69 -13.03
C ARG A 194 -6.84 -9.47 -12.16
N MET A 195 -5.92 -9.55 -11.19
CA MET A 195 -5.62 -8.45 -10.26
C MET A 195 -5.20 -7.18 -11.00
N LEU A 196 -5.99 -6.12 -10.85
CA LEU A 196 -5.71 -4.79 -11.38
C LEU A 196 -4.31 -4.28 -10.96
N PHE A 197 -3.93 -4.51 -9.69
CA PHE A 197 -2.61 -4.10 -9.18
C PHE A 197 -1.45 -4.64 -10.03
N LEU A 198 -1.54 -5.92 -10.43
CA LEU A 198 -0.54 -6.63 -11.23
C LEU A 198 -0.65 -6.28 -12.71
N ARG A 199 -1.87 -6.14 -13.24
CA ARG A 199 -2.13 -5.76 -14.64
C ARG A 199 -1.59 -4.38 -15.00
N GLN A 200 -1.48 -3.49 -14.03
CA GLN A 200 -0.86 -2.18 -14.19
C GLN A 200 0.69 -2.22 -14.23
N GLY A 201 1.30 -3.40 -14.27
CA GLY A 201 2.74 -3.60 -14.32
C GLY A 201 3.39 -3.64 -12.93
N VAL A 202 4.45 -4.44 -12.80
CA VAL A 202 5.30 -4.55 -11.61
C VAL A 202 6.75 -4.50 -12.07
N GLU A 203 7.62 -3.75 -11.40
CA GLU A 203 9.02 -3.61 -11.84
C GLU A 203 9.88 -4.79 -11.40
N PHE A 204 9.55 -5.39 -10.26
CA PHE A 204 10.35 -6.42 -9.64
C PHE A 204 9.48 -7.46 -8.96
N ILE A 205 9.77 -8.74 -9.22
CA ILE A 205 9.13 -9.88 -8.56
C ILE A 205 10.23 -10.84 -8.08
N GLU A 206 10.26 -11.12 -6.79
CA GLU A 206 11.04 -12.19 -6.19
C GLU A 206 10.09 -13.12 -5.43
N MET A 207 10.00 -14.37 -5.87
CA MET A 207 9.15 -15.42 -5.27
C MET A 207 9.67 -16.82 -5.63
N ARG A 208 9.02 -17.90 -5.19
CA ARG A 208 9.29 -19.24 -5.76
C ARG A 208 8.64 -19.35 -7.14
N THR A 209 9.23 -20.15 -8.03
CA THR A 209 8.71 -20.35 -9.39
C THR A 209 7.23 -20.79 -9.34
N PRO A 210 6.29 -19.97 -9.85
CA PRO A 210 4.88 -20.34 -9.86
C PRO A 210 4.61 -21.42 -10.91
N ALA A 211 3.52 -22.18 -10.74
CA ALA A 211 3.18 -23.27 -11.67
C ALA A 211 2.87 -22.80 -13.10
N PHE A 212 2.53 -21.51 -13.27
CA PHE A 212 2.19 -20.87 -14.54
C PHE A 212 3.28 -19.87 -14.99
N PHE A 213 4.53 -20.17 -14.65
CA PHE A 213 5.65 -19.26 -14.89
C PHE A 213 5.85 -18.96 -16.38
N GLU A 214 5.79 -19.98 -17.23
CA GLU A 214 5.96 -19.83 -18.68
C GLU A 214 4.91 -18.88 -19.27
N GLU A 215 3.65 -19.02 -18.84
CA GLU A 215 2.59 -18.11 -19.26
C GLU A 215 2.78 -16.71 -18.72
N MET A 216 3.29 -16.57 -17.49
CA MET A 216 3.57 -15.26 -16.91
C MET A 216 4.67 -14.51 -17.69
N MET A 217 5.67 -15.22 -18.24
CA MET A 217 6.78 -14.63 -19.01
C MET A 217 6.40 -14.12 -20.39
N VAL A 218 5.27 -14.54 -20.94
CA VAL A 218 4.76 -14.07 -22.24
C VAL A 218 3.70 -12.97 -22.09
N MET A 219 3.38 -12.58 -20.87
CA MET A 219 2.37 -11.54 -20.60
C MET A 219 2.92 -10.13 -20.77
N PRO A 220 2.19 -9.25 -21.50
CA PRO A 220 2.64 -7.89 -21.75
C PRO A 220 3.00 -7.08 -20.50
N GLN A 221 2.20 -7.21 -19.43
CA GLN A 221 2.42 -6.46 -18.20
C GLN A 221 3.67 -6.88 -17.41
N PHE A 222 4.33 -7.98 -17.78
CA PHE A 222 5.53 -8.48 -17.11
C PHE A 222 6.79 -8.43 -17.99
N PHE A 223 6.73 -7.88 -19.22
CA PHE A 223 7.89 -7.87 -20.11
C PHE A 223 9.10 -7.14 -19.54
N ASP A 224 8.89 -5.99 -18.89
CA ASP A 224 9.94 -5.18 -18.28
C ASP A 224 10.17 -5.52 -16.79
N THR A 225 9.49 -6.54 -16.26
CA THR A 225 9.64 -6.96 -14.87
C THR A 225 10.97 -7.70 -14.70
N VAL A 226 11.76 -7.28 -13.71
CA VAL A 226 12.91 -8.06 -13.25
C VAL A 226 12.42 -9.16 -12.32
N ILE A 227 12.71 -10.41 -12.66
CA ILE A 227 12.15 -11.54 -11.93
C ILE A 227 13.25 -12.46 -11.39
N PHE A 228 13.15 -12.77 -10.09
CA PHE A 228 14.01 -13.69 -9.37
C PHE A 228 13.20 -14.86 -8.81
N TYR A 229 13.67 -16.07 -9.07
CA TYR A 229 13.09 -17.27 -8.52
C TYR A 229 14.08 -18.12 -7.75
N GLY A 230 13.66 -18.57 -6.57
CA GLY A 230 14.34 -19.65 -5.86
C GLY A 230 13.89 -21.00 -6.42
N PHE A 231 14.72 -21.64 -7.24
CA PHE A 231 14.62 -23.09 -7.44
C PHE A 231 15.25 -23.80 -6.23
N PHE A 232 14.71 -24.97 -5.86
CA PHE A 232 15.39 -25.89 -4.92
C PHE A 232 16.75 -26.38 -5.46
N PHE A 233 17.08 -26.10 -6.73
CA PHE A 233 18.42 -26.25 -7.32
C PHE A 233 18.71 -25.07 -8.28
N SER A 234 19.64 -24.20 -7.91
CA SER A 234 20.21 -23.06 -8.68
C SER A 234 19.36 -21.79 -8.84
N ASN A 235 19.91 -20.65 -8.40
CA ASN A 235 19.36 -19.32 -8.64
C ASN A 235 19.56 -18.93 -10.11
N GLN A 236 18.49 -18.91 -10.92
CA GLN A 236 18.52 -18.30 -12.25
C GLN A 236 17.88 -16.90 -12.20
N GLN A 237 18.63 -15.89 -12.63
CA GLN A 237 18.13 -14.54 -12.88
C GLN A 237 17.75 -14.45 -14.35
N ILE A 238 16.47 -14.17 -14.66
CA ILE A 238 16.02 -13.94 -16.04
C ILE A 238 15.62 -12.47 -16.15
N SER A 239 16.42 -11.69 -16.88
CA SER A 239 16.08 -10.32 -17.28
C SER A 239 15.95 -10.30 -18.79
N ARG A 240 14.75 -10.02 -19.31
CA ARG A 240 14.57 -9.64 -20.71
C ARG A 240 14.71 -8.12 -20.78
N ARG A 241 15.90 -7.61 -21.14
CA ARG A 241 15.99 -6.25 -21.67
C ARG A 241 15.67 -6.34 -23.15
N CYS A 242 14.71 -5.54 -23.61
CA CYS A 242 14.40 -5.35 -25.02
C CYS A 242 15.63 -4.77 -25.71
N SER A 243 16.47 -5.62 -26.30
CA SER A 243 17.62 -5.24 -27.12
C SER A 243 17.18 -5.16 -28.57
N ASN A 244 16.26 -4.23 -28.89
CA ASN A 244 15.95 -3.82 -30.27
C ASN A 244 15.28 -2.44 -30.28
N CYS A 245 16.09 -1.39 -30.05
CA CYS A 245 15.82 -0.03 -30.50
C CYS A 245 17.04 0.43 -31.31
N THR A 246 17.15 -0.08 -32.53
CA THR A 246 18.04 0.44 -33.58
C THR A 246 17.41 0.10 -34.92
N THR A 247 16.62 1.02 -35.46
CA THR A 247 16.81 1.73 -36.75
C THR A 247 15.59 2.58 -37.02
#